data_AF-A0A975J183-F1
#
_entry.id   AF-A0A975J183-F1
#
_cell.length_a   1.000
_cell.length_b   1.000
_cell.length_c   1.000
_cell.angle_alpha   90.00
_cell.angle_beta   90.00
_cell.angle_gamma   90.00
#
_symmetry.space_group_name_H-M   'P 1'
#
loop_
_entity.id
_entity.type
_entity.pdbx_description
1 polymer ?
#
loop_
_entity_poly.entity_id
_entity_poly.type
_entity_poly.pdbx_seq_one_letter_code
_entity_poly.pdbx_strand_id
1 'polypeptide(L)'
;MQDRLDAAHEGLLENRREAIPSLSDPYGVPPAATIVVEDPREHFRGPDAWHRNVVATVFWVGEQPSQNNPTPNVASAWDQNWQENFGGYDHPDKRRGYLPADFHPSLNPFYVALPYNDIGRDGRHRPEAQSVIPWFWEDYRGDGISVCKDRWVFIHHEGKVCFAQWEDVGPFTTDHWQYVFGKESPRPNRNSNAGIDLSPAVRDYLGLRSGQQVEWRFIQDRDVPRGPWRSWADAPLNPVR
;
A
#
# COMPACT_ATOMS: atom_id res chain seq x y z
N MET A 1 18.31 -18.59 -12.02
CA MET A 1 17.31 -17.63 -11.50
C MET A 1 17.80 -17.03 -10.20
N GLN A 2 18.29 -17.87 -9.28
CA GLN A 2 19.17 -17.46 -8.18
C GLN A 2 20.27 -16.50 -8.66
N ASP A 3 20.99 -16.87 -9.73
CA ASP A 3 22.04 -16.01 -10.31
C ASP A 3 21.57 -14.61 -10.75
N ARG A 4 20.30 -14.43 -11.15
CA ARG A 4 19.77 -13.11 -11.56
C ARG A 4 19.36 -12.27 -10.34
N LEU A 5 18.83 -12.91 -9.30
CA LEU A 5 18.51 -12.27 -8.02
C LEU A 5 19.82 -11.87 -7.31
N ASP A 6 20.80 -12.77 -7.27
CA ASP A 6 22.11 -12.52 -6.69
C ASP A 6 22.82 -11.37 -7.42
N ALA A 7 22.81 -11.36 -8.77
CA ALA A 7 23.39 -10.27 -9.53
C ALA A 7 22.68 -8.91 -9.29
N ALA A 8 21.35 -8.91 -9.13
CA ALA A 8 20.61 -7.68 -8.84
C ALA A 8 20.84 -7.20 -7.40
N HIS A 9 20.96 -8.13 -6.45
CA HIS A 9 21.33 -7.83 -5.08
C HIS A 9 22.74 -7.24 -5.00
N GLU A 10 23.72 -7.86 -5.65
CA GLU A 10 25.09 -7.33 -5.73
C GLU A 10 25.11 -5.95 -6.39
N GLY A 11 24.37 -5.74 -7.48
CA GLY A 11 24.25 -4.41 -8.10
C GLY A 11 23.63 -3.36 -7.17
N LEU A 12 22.65 -3.72 -6.33
CA LEU A 12 22.13 -2.83 -5.30
C LEU A 12 23.22 -2.49 -4.26
N LEU A 13 23.96 -3.49 -3.79
CA LEU A 13 25.03 -3.30 -2.81
C LEU A 13 26.16 -2.42 -3.38
N GLU A 14 26.53 -2.61 -4.66
CA GLU A 14 27.52 -1.80 -5.36
C GLU A 14 27.08 -0.35 -5.52
N ASN A 15 25.87 -0.10 -6.01
CA ASN A 15 25.31 1.26 -6.12
C ASN A 15 25.31 1.99 -4.76
N ARG A 16 24.98 1.27 -3.66
CA ARG A 16 25.04 1.83 -2.31
C ARG A 16 26.47 2.11 -1.86
N ARG A 17 27.44 1.24 -2.19
CA ARG A 17 28.87 1.46 -1.90
C ARG A 17 29.41 2.68 -2.66
N GLU A 18 28.98 2.90 -3.89
CA GLU A 18 29.37 4.04 -4.72
C GLU A 18 28.78 5.38 -4.27
N ALA A 19 27.71 5.39 -3.46
CA ALA A 19 27.13 6.61 -2.89
C ALA A 19 27.91 7.14 -1.65
N ILE A 20 28.69 6.28 -0.98
CA ILE A 20 29.49 6.60 0.21
C ILE A 20 30.66 7.61 0.00
N PRO A 21 31.34 7.71 -1.17
CA PRO A 21 32.53 8.55 -1.34
C PRO A 21 32.29 10.07 -1.35
N SER A 22 31.05 10.56 -1.32
CA SER A 22 30.78 12.01 -1.23
C SER A 22 31.14 12.64 0.13
N LEU A 23 31.64 11.84 1.09
CA LEU A 23 32.30 12.29 2.33
C LEU A 23 33.82 12.08 2.25
N SER A 24 34.50 12.72 1.31
CA SER A 24 35.97 12.77 1.30
C SER A 24 36.46 14.05 1.97
N ASP A 25 36.86 13.93 3.23
CA ASP A 25 37.68 14.94 3.92
C ASP A 25 39.12 14.86 3.38
N PRO A 26 39.67 15.95 2.79
CA PRO A 26 41.04 15.98 2.27
C PRO A 26 42.14 15.96 3.36
N TYR A 27 41.80 15.90 4.65
CA TYR A 27 42.78 15.89 5.76
C TYR A 27 42.72 14.63 6.62
N GLY A 28 43.11 13.48 6.04
CA GLY A 28 44.02 12.50 6.67
C GLY A 28 43.70 11.92 8.06
N VAL A 29 42.48 12.04 8.58
CA VAL A 29 41.99 11.29 9.75
C VAL A 29 40.84 10.43 9.24
N PRO A 30 40.88 9.09 9.34
CA PRO A 30 39.70 8.30 9.01
C PRO A 30 38.58 8.75 9.95
N PRO A 31 37.46 9.32 9.46
CA PRO A 31 36.35 9.62 10.33
C PRO A 31 35.93 8.32 11.01
N ALA A 32 35.59 8.39 12.30
CA ALA A 32 34.94 7.28 12.98
C ALA A 32 33.82 6.79 12.08
N ALA A 33 33.81 5.49 11.73
CA ALA A 33 32.93 4.92 10.73
C ALA A 33 31.51 5.44 10.97
N THR A 34 31.12 6.42 10.15
CA THR A 34 29.79 6.99 10.24
C THR A 34 28.94 5.99 9.51
N ILE A 35 28.23 5.15 10.26
CA ILE A 35 27.21 4.29 9.67
C ILE A 35 26.14 5.25 9.17
N VAL A 36 26.25 5.67 7.92
CA VAL A 36 25.16 6.32 7.21
C VAL A 36 24.16 5.20 6.93
N VAL A 37 23.26 4.98 7.87
CA VAL A 37 22.08 4.15 7.63
C VAL A 37 21.17 4.99 6.74
N GLU A 38 21.42 4.94 5.43
CA GLU A 38 20.42 5.39 4.46
C GLU A 38 19.26 4.40 4.56
N ASP A 39 18.22 4.75 5.32
CA ASP A 39 16.95 4.03 5.29
C ASP A 39 16.31 4.36 3.92
N PRO A 40 16.19 3.40 2.98
CA PRO A 40 15.62 3.64 1.65
C PRO A 40 14.20 4.21 1.72
N ARG A 41 13.55 4.05 2.87
CA ARG A 41 12.20 4.54 3.17
C ARG A 41 12.18 6.04 3.52
N GLU A 42 13.33 6.69 3.74
CA GLU A 42 13.42 8.16 3.93
C GLU A 42 12.88 8.92 2.71
N HIS A 43 12.97 8.33 1.51
CA HIS A 43 12.34 8.88 0.30
C HIS A 43 10.82 9.09 0.47
N PHE A 44 10.16 8.31 1.32
CA PHE A 44 8.72 8.43 1.61
C PHE A 44 8.38 9.29 2.83
N ARG A 45 9.37 9.86 3.50
CA ARG A 45 9.19 10.75 4.66
C ARG A 45 9.18 12.22 4.28
N GLY A 46 9.83 12.58 3.16
CA GLY A 46 9.93 13.96 2.69
C GLY A 46 8.62 14.53 2.10
N PRO A 47 8.52 15.86 1.94
CA PRO A 47 7.36 16.53 1.31
C PRO A 47 7.08 16.06 -0.13
N ASP A 48 8.11 15.59 -0.83
CA ASP A 48 8.02 15.11 -2.20
C ASP A 48 7.43 13.69 -2.28
N ALA A 49 7.29 12.98 -1.16
CA ALA A 49 6.71 11.63 -1.11
C ALA A 49 5.21 11.58 -1.40
N TRP A 50 4.55 12.74 -1.41
CA TRP A 50 3.09 12.83 -1.52
C TRP A 50 2.62 12.69 -2.96
N HIS A 51 1.70 11.75 -3.15
CA HIS A 51 0.79 11.73 -4.29
C HIS A 51 -0.35 12.70 -4.00
N ARG A 52 -0.49 13.75 -4.81
CA ARG A 52 -1.48 14.84 -4.60
C ARG A 52 -2.58 14.82 -5.64
N ASN A 53 -3.73 15.37 -5.28
CA ASN A 53 -4.90 15.50 -6.16
C ASN A 53 -5.33 14.16 -6.79
N VAL A 54 -5.16 13.07 -6.05
CA VAL A 54 -5.45 11.71 -6.52
C VAL A 54 -6.94 11.47 -6.40
N VAL A 55 -7.60 11.17 -7.50
CA VAL A 55 -9.00 10.73 -7.47
C VAL A 55 -9.07 9.37 -6.75
N ALA A 56 -9.90 9.30 -5.71
CA ALA A 56 -10.12 8.10 -4.93
C ALA A 56 -11.49 7.51 -5.20
N THR A 57 -11.55 6.20 -5.39
CA THR A 57 -12.79 5.42 -5.52
C THR A 57 -12.99 4.54 -4.30
N VAL A 58 -14.17 3.94 -4.16
CA VAL A 58 -14.52 3.07 -3.04
C VAL A 58 -14.75 1.67 -3.56
N PHE A 59 -14.13 0.69 -2.92
CA PHE A 59 -14.26 -0.74 -3.20
C PHE A 59 -14.36 -1.51 -1.89
N TRP A 60 -14.85 -2.75 -1.94
CA TRP A 60 -14.95 -3.54 -0.72
C TRP A 60 -14.77 -5.04 -0.91
N VAL A 61 -14.39 -5.71 0.19
CA VAL A 61 -14.24 -7.16 0.25
C VAL A 61 -15.56 -7.86 -0.05
N GLY A 62 -15.51 -8.81 -0.99
CA GLY A 62 -16.64 -9.60 -1.42
C GLY A 62 -17.55 -8.90 -2.44
N GLU A 63 -17.20 -7.69 -2.92
CA GLU A 63 -17.93 -7.01 -4.00
C GLU A 63 -18.13 -7.96 -5.19
N GLN A 64 -19.38 -8.12 -5.62
CA GLN A 64 -19.72 -8.97 -6.75
C GLN A 64 -19.43 -8.24 -8.07
N PRO A 65 -19.18 -8.98 -9.16
CA PRO A 65 -18.97 -8.35 -10.45
C PRO A 65 -20.22 -7.57 -10.84
N SER A 66 -20.02 -6.37 -11.35
CA SER A 66 -21.06 -5.56 -11.98
C SER A 66 -20.68 -5.24 -13.43
N GLN A 67 -21.61 -4.68 -14.18
CA GLN A 67 -21.33 -4.24 -15.56
C GLN A 67 -20.16 -3.22 -15.63
N ASN A 68 -19.91 -2.52 -14.52
CA ASN A 68 -18.85 -1.51 -14.40
C ASN A 68 -17.58 -2.04 -13.72
N ASN A 69 -17.67 -3.12 -12.93
CA ASN A 69 -16.53 -3.80 -12.32
C ASN A 69 -16.60 -5.31 -12.62
N PRO A 70 -15.92 -5.81 -13.67
CA PRO A 70 -16.04 -7.20 -14.09
C PRO A 70 -15.31 -8.19 -13.16
N THR A 71 -14.45 -7.70 -12.25
CA THR A 71 -13.67 -8.54 -11.33
C THR A 71 -14.34 -8.54 -9.96
N PRO A 72 -14.71 -9.71 -9.41
CA PRO A 72 -15.21 -9.79 -8.04
C PRO A 72 -14.07 -9.58 -7.04
N ASN A 73 -14.33 -8.86 -5.95
CA ASN A 73 -13.37 -8.66 -4.86
C ASN A 73 -13.51 -9.75 -3.77
N VAL A 74 -13.91 -10.96 -4.15
CA VAL A 74 -13.99 -12.13 -3.25
C VAL A 74 -12.59 -12.65 -2.87
N ALA A 75 -11.63 -12.38 -3.74
CA ALA A 75 -10.20 -12.60 -3.58
C ALA A 75 -9.48 -11.28 -3.85
N SER A 76 -8.35 -11.05 -3.18
CA SER A 76 -7.42 -9.98 -3.54
C SER A 76 -6.28 -10.52 -4.40
N ALA A 77 -5.41 -9.62 -4.86
CA ALA A 77 -4.16 -9.95 -5.53
C ALA A 77 -3.26 -10.94 -4.76
N TRP A 78 -3.39 -11.00 -3.42
CA TRP A 78 -2.49 -11.78 -2.55
C TRP A 78 -3.21 -12.74 -1.61
N ASP A 79 -4.55 -12.67 -1.54
CA ASP A 79 -5.37 -13.58 -0.74
C ASP A 79 -6.51 -14.15 -1.58
N GLN A 80 -6.42 -15.45 -1.91
CA GLN A 80 -7.44 -16.14 -2.70
C GLN A 80 -8.74 -16.38 -1.93
N ASN A 81 -8.71 -16.33 -0.60
CA ASN A 81 -9.87 -16.52 0.28
C ASN A 81 -10.20 -15.22 1.02
N TRP A 82 -9.96 -14.06 0.40
CA TRP A 82 -10.00 -12.77 1.08
C TRP A 82 -11.30 -12.49 1.82
N GLN A 83 -12.46 -12.77 1.22
CA GLN A 83 -13.74 -12.59 1.89
C GLN A 83 -13.91 -13.50 3.11
N GLU A 84 -13.47 -14.76 3.02
CA GLU A 84 -13.53 -15.71 4.14
C GLU A 84 -12.57 -15.28 5.26
N ASN A 85 -11.33 -14.94 4.91
CA ASN A 85 -10.32 -14.48 5.85
C ASN A 85 -10.69 -13.16 6.51
N PHE A 86 -11.37 -12.24 5.79
CA PHE A 86 -11.92 -11.02 6.36
C PHE A 86 -13.04 -11.30 7.37
N GLY A 87 -13.73 -12.44 7.24
CA GLY A 87 -14.84 -12.86 8.09
C GLY A 87 -16.23 -12.65 7.46
N GLY A 88 -16.31 -12.15 6.23
CA GLY A 88 -17.57 -11.93 5.53
C GLY A 88 -17.53 -10.83 4.48
N TYR A 89 -18.70 -10.50 3.95
CA TYR A 89 -18.89 -9.42 2.97
C TYR A 89 -18.82 -8.05 3.65
N ASP A 90 -17.86 -7.19 3.26
CA ASP A 90 -17.68 -5.87 3.86
C ASP A 90 -18.70 -4.86 3.30
N HIS A 91 -19.96 -4.99 3.73
CA HIS A 91 -21.07 -4.22 3.16
C HIS A 91 -20.83 -2.71 3.31
N PRO A 92 -20.86 -1.92 2.22
CA PRO A 92 -20.52 -0.50 2.26
C PRO A 92 -21.50 0.32 3.10
N ASP A 93 -22.79 0.00 3.05
CA ASP A 93 -23.83 0.80 3.74
C ASP A 93 -24.33 0.24 5.08
N LYS A 94 -24.10 -1.05 5.36
CA LYS A 94 -24.54 -1.70 6.62
C LYS A 94 -23.39 -1.74 7.60
N ARG A 95 -23.20 -0.64 8.33
CA ARG A 95 -22.03 -0.46 9.22
C ARG A 95 -22.40 -0.14 10.67
N ARG A 96 -21.52 -0.53 11.60
CA ARG A 96 -21.50 -0.09 13.00
C ARG A 96 -20.20 0.63 13.27
N GLY A 97 -20.24 1.95 13.32
CA GLY A 97 -19.02 2.76 13.23
C GLY A 97 -18.31 2.48 11.91
N TYR A 98 -17.05 2.05 11.96
CA TYR A 98 -16.25 1.75 10.77
C TYR A 98 -16.29 0.27 10.36
N LEU A 99 -16.98 -0.60 11.12
CA LEU A 99 -17.01 -2.05 10.88
C LEU A 99 -18.29 -2.47 10.13
N PRO A 100 -18.27 -3.63 9.44
CA PRO A 100 -19.49 -4.31 9.02
C PRO A 100 -20.49 -4.45 10.18
N ALA A 101 -21.78 -4.30 9.90
CA ALA A 101 -22.80 -4.37 10.95
C ALA A 101 -23.09 -5.80 11.46
N ASP A 102 -22.79 -6.81 10.65
CA ASP A 102 -23.24 -8.18 10.89
C ASP A 102 -22.17 -9.07 11.55
N PHE A 103 -20.91 -8.66 11.53
CA PHE A 103 -19.79 -9.43 12.09
C PHE A 103 -18.62 -8.51 12.48
N HIS A 104 -17.72 -9.06 13.30
CA HIS A 104 -16.46 -8.41 13.62
C HIS A 104 -15.39 -8.95 12.65
N PRO A 105 -14.72 -8.11 11.85
CA PRO A 105 -13.79 -8.60 10.84
C PRO A 105 -12.52 -9.15 11.48
N SER A 106 -11.96 -10.20 10.87
CA SER A 106 -10.70 -10.83 11.29
C SER A 106 -9.47 -10.18 10.64
N LEU A 107 -9.67 -9.37 9.60
CA LEU A 107 -8.66 -8.55 8.95
C LEU A 107 -8.95 -7.07 9.17
N ASN A 108 -7.98 -6.21 8.88
CA ASN A 108 -8.12 -4.77 9.07
C ASN A 108 -9.19 -4.21 8.12
N PRO A 109 -10.25 -3.54 8.62
CA PRO A 109 -11.26 -2.90 7.76
C PRO A 109 -10.77 -1.62 7.09
N PHE A 110 -9.62 -1.07 7.53
CA PHE A 110 -8.97 0.06 6.88
C PHE A 110 -7.95 -0.43 5.88
N TYR A 111 -8.40 -0.61 4.63
CA TYR A 111 -7.55 -1.10 3.56
C TYR A 111 -7.72 -0.28 2.28
N VAL A 112 -6.74 -0.41 1.38
CA VAL A 112 -6.69 0.24 0.07
C VAL A 112 -6.23 -0.72 -1.03
N ALA A 113 -6.49 -0.33 -2.26
CA ALA A 113 -5.81 -0.87 -3.43
C ALA A 113 -4.99 0.23 -4.13
N LEU A 114 -3.77 -0.14 -4.56
CA LEU A 114 -2.91 0.68 -5.40
C LEU A 114 -2.56 -0.08 -6.70
N PRO A 115 -2.33 0.60 -7.84
CA PRO A 115 -2.36 -0.02 -9.17
C PRO A 115 -1.04 -0.72 -9.54
N TYR A 116 -0.51 -1.55 -8.64
CA TYR A 116 0.69 -2.34 -8.86
C TYR A 116 0.64 -3.69 -8.11
N ASN A 117 0.86 -4.79 -8.82
CA ASN A 117 1.08 -6.11 -8.22
C ASN A 117 2.53 -6.49 -8.41
N ASP A 118 3.26 -6.68 -7.31
CA ASP A 118 4.64 -7.14 -7.32
C ASP A 118 4.78 -8.62 -7.70
N ILE A 119 3.70 -9.41 -7.61
CA ILE A 119 3.65 -10.81 -8.02
C ILE A 119 3.05 -10.92 -9.43
N GLY A 120 3.78 -11.61 -10.32
CA GLY A 120 3.38 -11.95 -11.67
C GLY A 120 2.40 -13.11 -11.71
N ARG A 121 1.81 -13.35 -12.89
CA ARG A 121 0.85 -14.45 -13.13
C ARG A 121 1.46 -15.85 -12.92
N ASP A 122 2.77 -15.94 -12.97
CA ASP A 122 3.55 -17.16 -12.73
C ASP A 122 3.90 -17.37 -11.24
N GLY A 123 3.37 -16.52 -10.36
CA GLY A 123 3.60 -16.59 -8.92
C GLY A 123 4.97 -16.06 -8.48
N ARG A 124 5.76 -15.49 -9.39
CA ARG A 124 7.09 -14.94 -9.08
C ARG A 124 7.03 -13.42 -8.99
N HIS A 125 8.01 -12.81 -8.33
CA HIS A 125 8.13 -11.36 -8.36
C HIS A 125 8.33 -10.86 -9.79
N ARG A 126 7.70 -9.73 -10.13
CA ARG A 126 7.89 -9.07 -11.41
C ARG A 126 9.34 -8.64 -11.60
N PRO A 127 9.88 -8.64 -12.83
CA PRO A 127 11.31 -8.34 -13.07
C PRO A 127 11.76 -6.98 -12.51
N GLU A 128 10.87 -5.99 -12.52
CA GLU A 128 11.15 -4.65 -12.01
C GLU A 128 11.05 -4.52 -10.49
N ALA A 129 10.35 -5.43 -9.80
CA ALA A 129 9.99 -5.30 -8.38
C ALA A 129 11.20 -5.04 -7.48
N GLN A 130 12.28 -5.80 -7.70
CA GLN A 130 13.54 -5.68 -6.95
C GLN A 130 14.27 -4.34 -7.11
N SER A 131 13.96 -3.58 -8.16
CA SER A 131 14.58 -2.29 -8.46
C SER A 131 13.69 -1.11 -8.10
N VAL A 132 12.37 -1.27 -8.20
CA VAL A 132 11.41 -0.16 -8.04
C VAL A 132 10.77 -0.10 -6.66
N ILE A 133 10.73 -1.22 -5.92
CA ILE A 133 10.14 -1.28 -4.57
C ILE A 133 11.24 -1.00 -3.54
N PRO A 134 11.19 0.12 -2.80
CA PRO A 134 12.35 0.54 -2.01
C PRO A 134 12.71 -0.38 -0.84
N TRP A 135 11.74 -1.16 -0.35
CA TRP A 135 11.90 -2.13 0.74
C TRP A 135 11.99 -3.59 0.26
N PHE A 136 12.15 -3.83 -1.05
CA PHE A 136 12.09 -5.19 -1.61
C PHE A 136 13.00 -6.16 -0.86
N TRP A 137 14.29 -5.83 -0.75
CA TRP A 137 15.30 -6.74 -0.20
C TRP A 137 15.22 -6.90 1.32
N GLU A 138 14.62 -5.95 2.02
CA GLU A 138 14.41 -6.05 3.47
C GLU A 138 13.33 -7.08 3.78
N ASP A 139 12.28 -7.09 2.95
CA ASP A 139 11.06 -7.83 3.24
C ASP A 139 10.79 -9.00 2.28
N TYR A 140 11.69 -9.25 1.32
CA TYR A 140 11.65 -10.45 0.48
C TYR A 140 11.70 -11.72 1.34
N ARG A 141 10.77 -12.65 1.12
CA ARG A 141 10.69 -13.95 1.82
C ARG A 141 10.63 -15.15 0.88
N GLY A 142 10.76 -14.94 -0.42
CA GLY A 142 10.66 -15.98 -1.44
C GLY A 142 9.62 -15.64 -2.50
N ASP A 143 9.57 -16.46 -3.54
CA ASP A 143 8.56 -16.34 -4.61
C ASP A 143 7.14 -16.53 -4.04
N GLY A 144 6.18 -15.82 -4.63
CA GLY A 144 4.76 -15.88 -4.26
C GLY A 144 4.38 -15.11 -2.99
N ILE A 145 5.35 -14.57 -2.25
CA ILE A 145 5.10 -13.75 -1.05
C ILE A 145 5.33 -12.29 -1.41
N SER A 146 4.24 -11.53 -1.52
CA SER A 146 4.29 -10.11 -1.82
C SER A 146 5.04 -9.31 -0.76
N VAL A 147 5.85 -8.35 -1.20
CA VAL A 147 6.46 -7.31 -0.37
C VAL A 147 5.61 -6.03 -0.33
N CYS A 148 4.53 -5.95 -1.12
CA CYS A 148 3.57 -4.85 -1.18
C CYS A 148 2.39 -5.00 -0.20
N LYS A 149 1.92 -6.22 0.04
CA LYS A 149 0.84 -6.51 0.99
C LYS A 149 1.19 -5.96 2.40
N ASP A 150 0.17 -5.55 3.15
CA ASP A 150 0.23 -5.07 4.54
C ASP A 150 0.94 -3.72 4.72
N ARG A 151 1.40 -3.07 3.64
CA ARG A 151 2.03 -1.75 3.71
C ARG A 151 1.05 -0.66 4.08
N TRP A 152 1.50 0.26 4.93
CA TRP A 152 0.65 1.36 5.36
C TRP A 152 0.74 2.56 4.43
N VAL A 153 -0.42 3.15 4.16
CA VAL A 153 -0.56 4.45 3.53
C VAL A 153 -1.10 5.46 4.54
N PHE A 154 -0.56 6.67 4.48
CA PHE A 154 -1.12 7.88 5.08
C PHE A 154 -2.02 8.52 4.02
N ILE A 155 -3.29 8.76 4.34
CA ILE A 155 -4.27 9.39 3.46
C ILE A 155 -4.78 10.68 4.10
N HIS A 156 -4.79 11.77 3.35
CA HIS A 156 -5.29 13.08 3.76
C HIS A 156 -6.44 13.52 2.85
N HIS A 157 -7.54 13.99 3.45
CA HIS A 157 -8.67 14.59 2.75
C HIS A 157 -9.29 15.70 3.61
N GLU A 158 -9.31 16.92 3.09
CA GLU A 158 -9.98 18.08 3.71
C GLU A 158 -9.68 18.27 5.22
N GLY A 159 -8.40 18.13 5.62
CA GLY A 159 -7.97 18.29 7.01
C GLY A 159 -8.13 17.06 7.90
N LYS A 160 -8.67 15.96 7.38
CA LYS A 160 -8.73 14.66 8.07
C LYS A 160 -7.64 13.72 7.56
N VAL A 161 -7.15 12.88 8.47
CA VAL A 161 -6.06 11.93 8.21
C VAL A 161 -6.49 10.53 8.58
N CYS A 162 -6.38 9.61 7.63
CA CYS A 162 -6.66 8.18 7.82
C CYS A 162 -5.42 7.36 7.46
N PHE A 163 -5.25 6.23 8.12
CA PHE A 163 -4.21 5.25 7.80
C PHE A 163 -4.87 3.94 7.41
N ALA A 164 -4.34 3.28 6.39
CA ALA A 164 -4.89 2.04 5.85
C ALA A 164 -3.80 1.13 5.30
N GLN A 165 -4.08 -0.17 5.26
CA GLN A 165 -3.17 -1.18 4.73
C GLN A 165 -3.42 -1.46 3.26
N TRP A 166 -2.36 -1.70 2.50
CA TRP A 166 -2.44 -2.08 1.10
C TRP A 166 -2.74 -3.58 1.00
N GLU A 167 -3.99 -3.91 0.63
CA GLU A 167 -4.48 -5.29 0.66
C GLU A 167 -4.91 -5.83 -0.71
N ASP A 168 -5.01 -4.97 -1.72
CA ASP A 168 -5.36 -5.38 -3.08
C ASP A 168 -4.74 -4.50 -4.17
N VAL A 169 -4.98 -4.82 -5.44
CA VAL A 169 -4.38 -4.12 -6.59
C VAL A 169 -5.44 -3.52 -7.49
N GLY A 170 -5.35 -2.20 -7.66
CA GLY A 170 -6.30 -1.39 -8.42
C GLY A 170 -6.03 0.10 -8.17
N PRO A 171 -6.64 1.02 -8.92
CA PRO A 171 -7.73 0.79 -9.84
C PRO A 171 -7.27 0.49 -11.29
N PHE A 172 -7.97 -0.42 -11.97
CA PHE A 172 -7.88 -0.77 -13.41
C PHE A 172 -6.56 -1.33 -13.97
N THR A 173 -5.42 -0.99 -13.41
CA THR A 173 -4.11 -1.50 -13.82
C THR A 173 -3.41 -2.15 -12.64
N THR A 174 -2.47 -3.05 -12.94
CA THR A 174 -1.74 -3.83 -11.92
C THR A 174 -0.23 -3.71 -12.11
N ASP A 175 0.24 -2.74 -12.89
CA ASP A 175 1.63 -2.64 -13.36
C ASP A 175 2.17 -1.20 -13.34
N HIS A 176 1.46 -0.26 -12.69
CA HIS A 176 1.80 1.16 -12.74
C HIS A 176 2.73 1.57 -11.60
N TRP A 177 3.88 0.92 -11.51
CA TRP A 177 4.90 1.22 -10.49
C TRP A 177 5.44 2.65 -10.60
N GLN A 178 5.46 3.25 -11.80
CA GLN A 178 5.92 4.64 -12.01
C GLN A 178 5.05 5.66 -11.30
N TYR A 179 3.78 5.35 -11.11
CA TYR A 179 2.90 6.12 -10.24
C TYR A 179 3.14 5.71 -8.79
N VAL A 180 2.98 4.43 -8.44
CA VAL A 180 2.99 3.99 -7.03
C VAL A 180 4.28 4.37 -6.29
N PHE A 181 5.44 4.11 -6.91
CA PHE A 181 6.76 4.37 -6.31
C PHE A 181 7.50 5.56 -6.94
N GLY A 182 6.98 6.12 -8.04
CA GLY A 182 7.58 7.25 -8.74
C GLY A 182 6.78 8.55 -8.59
N LYS A 183 6.75 9.34 -9.67
CA LYS A 183 6.12 10.68 -9.72
C LYS A 183 5.12 10.83 -10.86
N GLU A 184 4.83 9.76 -11.60
CA GLU A 184 3.79 9.84 -12.63
C GLU A 184 2.41 10.08 -12.00
N SER A 185 1.48 10.62 -12.77
CA SER A 185 0.06 10.66 -12.35
C SER A 185 -0.64 9.34 -12.70
N PRO A 186 -1.77 8.99 -12.03
CA PRO A 186 -2.55 7.81 -12.41
C PRO A 186 -2.91 7.82 -13.90
N ARG A 187 -2.86 6.64 -14.54
CA ARG A 187 -3.22 6.50 -15.95
C ARG A 187 -4.71 6.81 -16.18
N PRO A 188 -5.07 7.28 -17.39
CA PRO A 188 -6.47 7.45 -17.75
C PRO A 188 -7.30 6.19 -17.56
N ASN A 189 -8.43 6.33 -16.86
CA ASN A 189 -9.35 5.23 -16.61
C ASN A 189 -10.80 5.72 -16.52
N ARG A 190 -11.75 4.79 -16.42
CA ARG A 190 -13.20 5.07 -16.45
C ARG A 190 -13.68 5.90 -15.26
N ASN A 191 -12.91 5.93 -14.16
CA ASN A 191 -13.24 6.68 -12.94
C ASN A 191 -12.39 7.95 -12.82
N SER A 192 -12.27 8.71 -13.91
CA SER A 192 -11.59 10.01 -13.92
C SER A 192 -10.14 9.95 -13.43
N ASN A 193 -9.39 8.95 -13.90
CA ASN A 193 -7.98 8.74 -13.53
C ASN A 193 -7.84 8.44 -12.03
N ALA A 194 -8.74 7.63 -11.47
CA ALA A 194 -8.61 7.13 -10.11
C ALA A 194 -7.22 6.52 -9.90
N GLY A 195 -6.58 6.82 -8.77
CA GLY A 195 -5.25 6.29 -8.42
C GLY A 195 -5.22 5.45 -7.16
N ILE A 196 -6.32 5.41 -6.40
CA ILE A 196 -6.41 4.64 -5.17
C ILE A 196 -7.86 4.22 -4.94
N ASP A 197 -8.07 2.96 -4.57
CA ASP A 197 -9.37 2.48 -4.09
C ASP A 197 -9.33 2.40 -2.56
N LEU A 198 -10.38 2.89 -1.92
CA LEU A 198 -10.50 3.02 -0.47
C LEU A 198 -11.60 2.10 0.06
N SER A 199 -11.36 1.44 1.20
CA SER A 199 -12.39 0.67 1.87
C SER A 199 -13.54 1.56 2.38
N PRO A 200 -14.72 0.97 2.69
CA PRO A 200 -15.81 1.72 3.31
C PRO A 200 -15.42 2.36 4.65
N ALA A 201 -14.55 1.72 5.44
CA ALA A 201 -14.08 2.27 6.71
C ALA A 201 -13.26 3.55 6.51
N VAL A 202 -12.37 3.57 5.51
CA VAL A 202 -11.58 4.76 5.14
C VAL A 202 -12.50 5.87 4.63
N ARG A 203 -13.44 5.52 3.74
CA ARG A 203 -14.47 6.44 3.23
C ARG A 203 -15.21 7.12 4.37
N ASP A 204 -15.73 6.34 5.31
CA ASP A 204 -16.56 6.84 6.40
C ASP A 204 -15.78 7.68 7.41
N TYR A 205 -14.53 7.29 7.70
CA TYR A 205 -13.65 8.06 8.58
C TYR A 205 -13.36 9.45 8.00
N LEU A 206 -12.95 9.50 6.73
CA LEU A 206 -12.64 10.76 6.04
C LEU A 206 -13.93 11.53 5.69
N GLY A 207 -15.08 10.87 5.60
CA GLY A 207 -16.34 11.46 5.14
C GLY A 207 -16.33 11.81 3.66
N LEU A 208 -15.59 11.04 2.85
CA LEU A 208 -15.42 11.28 1.43
C LEU A 208 -16.51 10.58 0.60
N ARG A 209 -16.81 11.11 -0.58
CA ARG A 209 -17.61 10.47 -1.62
C ARG A 209 -16.70 9.94 -2.71
N SER A 210 -17.03 8.77 -3.28
CA SER A 210 -16.29 8.18 -4.39
C SER A 210 -16.13 9.20 -5.53
N GLY A 211 -14.91 9.30 -6.08
CA GLY A 211 -14.52 10.29 -7.08
C GLY A 211 -13.93 11.59 -6.53
N GLN A 212 -13.94 11.81 -5.21
CA GLN A 212 -13.25 12.96 -4.60
C GLN A 212 -11.73 12.75 -4.55
N GLN A 213 -11.01 13.87 -4.41
CA GLN A 213 -9.55 13.86 -4.38
C GLN A 213 -9.02 13.68 -2.96
N VAL A 214 -7.93 12.93 -2.86
CA VAL A 214 -7.14 12.74 -1.65
C VAL A 214 -5.67 13.01 -1.95
N GLU A 215 -4.89 13.16 -0.90
CA GLU A 215 -3.44 13.05 -0.97
C GLU A 215 -3.01 11.81 -0.19
N TRP A 216 -2.00 11.09 -0.67
CA TRP A 216 -1.49 9.94 0.07
C TRP A 216 0.01 9.76 -0.09
N ARG A 217 0.62 9.03 0.85
CA ARG A 217 2.01 8.55 0.77
C ARG A 217 2.19 7.29 1.59
N PHE A 218 3.28 6.56 1.35
CA PHE A 218 3.67 5.46 2.24
C PHE A 218 4.09 5.96 3.62
N ILE A 219 3.81 5.16 4.64
CA ILE A 219 4.29 5.36 6.00
C ILE A 219 4.76 4.03 6.59
N GLN A 220 5.76 4.08 7.46
CA GLN A 220 6.23 2.88 8.14
C GLN A 220 5.25 2.47 9.23
N ASP A 221 5.09 1.16 9.44
CA ASP A 221 4.21 0.61 10.49
C ASP A 221 4.45 1.27 11.86
N ARG A 222 5.73 1.39 12.27
CA ARG A 222 6.13 2.05 13.53
C ARG A 222 5.67 3.52 13.67
N ASP A 223 5.44 4.20 12.55
CA ASP A 223 5.07 5.62 12.51
C ASP A 223 3.54 5.80 12.38
N VAL A 224 2.76 4.72 12.24
CA VAL A 224 1.29 4.78 12.19
C VAL A 224 0.75 4.99 13.61
N PRO A 225 0.13 6.15 13.89
CA PRO A 225 -0.37 6.46 15.22
C PRO A 225 -1.54 5.55 15.61
N ARG A 226 -1.86 5.53 16.91
CA ARG A 226 -3.08 4.86 17.38
C ARG A 226 -4.32 5.54 16.81
N GLY A 227 -5.28 4.75 16.39
CA GLY A 227 -6.57 5.19 15.87
C GLY A 227 -7.45 4.00 15.55
N PRO A 228 -8.63 4.22 14.94
CA PRO A 228 -9.56 3.15 14.60
C PRO A 228 -8.94 2.06 13.73
N TRP A 229 -8.03 2.43 12.83
CA TRP A 229 -7.23 1.51 12.00
C TRP A 229 -6.19 0.70 12.77
N ARG A 230 -6.02 0.87 14.09
CA ARG A 230 -5.20 -0.01 14.96
C ARG A 230 -6.00 -0.69 16.06
N SER A 231 -7.09 -0.09 16.51
CA SER A 231 -7.92 -0.59 17.61
C SER A 231 -9.21 -1.26 17.14
N TRP A 232 -9.34 -1.58 15.85
CA TRP A 232 -10.58 -2.15 15.30
C TRP A 232 -10.92 -3.47 15.98
N ALA A 233 -9.92 -4.31 16.22
CA ALA A 233 -10.05 -5.63 16.86
C ALA A 233 -10.63 -5.56 18.30
N ASP A 234 -10.46 -4.42 18.97
CA ASP A 234 -10.93 -4.20 20.33
C ASP A 234 -12.34 -3.59 20.38
N ALA A 235 -12.93 -3.24 19.23
CA ALA A 235 -14.21 -2.55 19.17
C ALA A 235 -15.37 -3.52 19.47
N PRO A 236 -16.19 -3.29 20.52
CA PRO A 236 -17.29 -4.18 20.84
C PRO A 236 -18.38 -4.11 19.76
N LEU A 237 -18.88 -5.27 19.32
CA LEU A 237 -20.12 -5.36 18.58
C LEU A 237 -21.28 -5.07 19.55
N ASN A 238 -21.56 -3.80 19.82
CA ASN A 238 -22.69 -3.44 20.68
C ASN A 238 -23.98 -4.03 20.07
N PRO A 239 -24.85 -4.68 20.86
CA PRO A 239 -26.12 -5.17 20.36
C PRO A 239 -26.96 -4.01 19.83
N VAL A 240 -27.67 -4.27 18.73
CA VAL A 240 -28.57 -3.30 18.09
C VAL A 240 -29.55 -2.79 19.14
N ARG A 241 -29.63 -1.46 19.31
CA ARG A 241 -30.72 -0.81 20.04
C ARG A 241 -31.95 -0.72 19.16
#